data_AF-A0A7C6ELL9-F1
#
_entry.id   AF-A0A7C6ELL9-F1
#
_cell.length_a   1.000
_cell.length_b   1.000
_cell.length_c   1.000
_cell.angle_alpha   90.00
_cell.angle_beta   90.00
_cell.angle_gamma   90.00
#
_symmetry.space_group_name_H-M   'P 1'
#
loop_
_entity.id
_entity.type
_entity.pdbx_description
1 polymer ?
#
loop_
_entity_poly.entity_id
_entity_poly.type
_entity_poly.pdbx_seq_one_letter_code
_entity_poly.pdbx_strand_id
1 'polypeptide(L)'
;MVEDLDSEDFELIIAESPRIEIPIPREKLLSFIKLVEDLGWNKARVKRYITTALKLRELERRYGKSYAALVKAYEKLVSDEVKLRYSIEQLMEKRKQMEEDFKLYMEQYKLTLEAVQGVGKLVEALKMRGLDLADLERALKTLSFMKEAGYDVEEIVNRLKNIESYETSIRELEKIIEEMEKNLENLESEKKRLLREIEEIHEISGDLEDLRRAREALEESIKQAEAELNEVSRRLENAKSELEALIGYRASFEEMRRMLDELESEVNRLRAERDSLQNEVAQLLGARNDIGEIRRRLEEERTKLAAIEKEIGDRQSYLEILEGELAAAYSILKLFTEPGGVEVEDLEPLVTHLQRILKIKRGELPALKPLEPHILNKVKDDLASLIMPYVRGEFVPKKAFDQLEKEVKRLKEENEALREELESLRKLVEVKPPATPAEQPKPLLEAITPSGEAVELKTLDRGRRFRIKCPSCGEISVAIAPAAEELGELTSKGYKLRFTCRCGKSLIIPPDVLLKKLEASGA
;
A
#
# COMPACT_ATOMS: atom_id res chain seq x y z
N MET A 1 88.25 -32.05 -17.70
CA MET A 1 88.32 -30.69 -17.17
C MET A 1 87.70 -30.74 -15.80
N VAL A 2 88.48 -30.30 -14.82
CA VAL A 2 88.23 -30.41 -13.38
C VAL A 2 87.19 -29.36 -12.99
N GLU A 3 86.19 -29.76 -12.21
CA GLU A 3 85.56 -28.92 -11.18
C GLU A 3 85.00 -29.87 -10.12
N ASP A 4 85.62 -29.81 -8.94
CA ASP A 4 85.25 -30.49 -7.70
C ASP A 4 84.00 -29.81 -7.09
N LEU A 5 83.01 -30.61 -6.67
CA LEU A 5 82.04 -30.23 -5.62
C LEU A 5 81.63 -31.47 -4.81
N ASP A 6 82.15 -31.49 -3.58
CA ASP A 6 81.66 -31.96 -2.28
C ASP A 6 80.71 -33.15 -2.10
N SER A 7 81.12 -34.01 -1.17
CA SER A 7 80.44 -35.19 -0.64
C SER A 7 79.45 -34.88 0.50
N GLU A 8 78.53 -33.94 0.28
CA GLU A 8 77.43 -33.65 1.23
C GLU A 8 76.05 -33.55 0.55
N ASP A 9 75.81 -34.35 -0.49
CA ASP A 9 74.47 -34.54 -1.03
C ASP A 9 73.68 -35.51 -0.15
N PHE A 10 72.72 -34.99 0.64
CA PHE A 10 71.64 -35.79 1.22
C PHE A 10 70.30 -35.38 0.62
N GLU A 11 69.63 -36.34 -0.02
CA GLU A 11 68.24 -36.19 -0.46
C GLU A 11 67.33 -36.10 0.76
N LEU A 12 66.74 -34.92 0.97
CA LEU A 12 65.69 -34.70 1.95
C LEU A 12 64.38 -35.21 1.36
N ILE A 13 64.06 -36.49 1.59
CA ILE A 13 62.74 -37.05 1.28
C ILE A 13 61.74 -36.44 2.25
N ILE A 14 61.11 -35.34 1.86
CA ILE A 14 59.92 -34.81 2.52
C ILE A 14 58.79 -35.81 2.24
N ALA A 15 58.60 -36.76 3.14
CA ALA A 15 57.41 -37.60 3.17
C ALA A 15 56.24 -36.73 3.68
N GLU A 16 55.60 -35.98 2.77
CA GLU A 16 54.29 -35.41 3.03
C GLU A 16 53.33 -36.55 3.41
N SER A 17 53.00 -36.62 4.69
CA SER A 17 51.96 -37.52 5.17
C SER A 17 50.64 -37.09 4.53
N PRO A 18 49.99 -37.91 3.69
CA PRO A 18 48.74 -37.51 3.08
C PRO A 18 47.71 -37.33 4.19
N ARG A 19 47.24 -36.09 4.39
CA ARG A 19 46.04 -35.80 5.17
C ARG A 19 44.85 -36.36 4.41
N ILE A 20 44.54 -37.63 4.67
CA ILE A 20 43.35 -38.28 4.12
C ILE A 20 42.22 -38.03 5.10
N GLU A 21 41.43 -37.00 4.84
CA GLU A 21 40.11 -36.86 5.43
C GLU A 21 39.24 -38.05 5.00
N ILE A 22 38.69 -38.77 5.98
CA ILE A 22 37.66 -39.78 5.70
C ILE A 22 36.30 -39.09 5.82
N PRO A 23 35.50 -38.97 4.75
CA PRO A 23 34.14 -38.54 4.89
C PRO A 23 33.34 -39.78 5.30
N ILE A 24 33.28 -40.09 6.59
CA ILE A 24 32.08 -40.76 7.09
C ILE A 24 31.07 -39.62 7.26
N PRO A 25 30.00 -39.56 6.45
CA PRO A 25 29.01 -38.50 6.58
C PRO A 25 28.53 -38.50 8.03
N ARG A 26 28.70 -37.37 8.74
CA ARG A 26 28.37 -37.24 10.16
C ARG A 26 26.94 -37.70 10.44
N GLU A 27 26.05 -37.55 9.46
CA GLU A 27 24.67 -38.02 9.45
C GLU A 27 24.52 -39.53 9.64
N LYS A 28 25.32 -40.36 8.96
CA LYS A 28 25.25 -41.83 9.09
C LYS A 28 25.77 -42.33 10.44
N LEU A 29 26.73 -41.61 11.01
CA LEU A 29 27.28 -41.87 12.34
C LEU A 29 26.26 -41.50 13.43
N LEU A 30 25.55 -40.39 13.25
CA LEU A 30 24.48 -39.96 14.14
C LEU A 30 23.25 -40.88 14.06
N SER A 31 22.86 -41.34 12.87
CA SER A 31 21.77 -42.32 12.72
C SER A 31 22.12 -43.65 13.38
N PHE A 32 23.36 -44.11 13.28
CA PHE A 32 23.83 -45.30 13.97
C PHE A 32 23.84 -45.13 15.49
N ILE A 33 24.27 -43.98 16.01
CA ILE A 33 24.26 -43.69 17.45
C ILE A 33 22.82 -43.66 17.99
N LYS A 34 21.86 -43.08 17.26
CA LYS A 34 20.43 -43.11 17.64
C LYS A 34 19.87 -44.53 17.70
N LEU A 35 20.16 -45.35 16.68
CA LEU A 35 19.68 -46.74 16.62
C LEU A 35 20.28 -47.61 17.74
N VAL A 36 21.52 -47.30 18.16
CA VAL A 36 22.18 -47.92 19.31
C VAL A 36 21.58 -47.48 20.64
N GLU A 37 21.14 -46.22 20.75
CA GLU A 37 20.42 -45.70 21.91
C GLU A 37 19.04 -46.38 22.04
N ASP A 38 18.32 -46.57 20.92
CA ASP A 38 17.02 -47.27 20.88
C ASP A 38 17.13 -48.76 21.27
N LEU A 39 18.28 -49.40 21.00
CA LEU A 39 18.57 -50.79 21.38
C LEU A 39 19.06 -50.94 22.83
N GLY A 40 19.16 -49.85 23.60
CA GLY A 40 19.55 -49.88 25.03
C GLY A 40 21.04 -50.12 25.28
N TRP A 41 21.91 -49.90 24.27
CA TRP A 41 23.34 -50.17 24.39
C TRP A 41 24.07 -48.98 25.05
N ASN A 42 24.99 -49.29 25.97
CA ASN A 42 25.72 -48.26 26.71
C ASN A 42 26.60 -47.40 25.76
N LYS A 43 26.26 -46.11 25.65
CA LYS A 43 26.90 -45.10 24.80
C LYS A 43 28.42 -45.04 24.94
N ALA A 44 28.96 -45.29 26.13
CA ALA A 44 30.41 -45.30 26.37
C ALA A 44 31.10 -46.52 25.74
N ARG A 45 30.47 -47.71 25.81
CA ARG A 45 31.01 -48.93 25.20
C ARG A 45 30.99 -48.83 23.68
N VAL A 46 29.91 -48.33 23.10
CA VAL A 46 29.79 -48.20 21.65
C VAL A 46 30.75 -47.15 21.09
N LYS A 47 30.92 -46.01 21.76
CA LYS A 47 31.97 -45.04 21.39
C LYS A 47 33.36 -45.66 21.41
N ARG A 48 33.68 -46.49 22.42
CA ARG A 48 34.95 -47.23 22.48
C ARG A 48 35.09 -48.19 21.32
N TYR A 49 34.08 -49.02 21.01
CA TYR A 49 34.13 -49.95 19.88
C TYR A 49 34.30 -49.23 18.54
N ILE A 50 33.58 -48.12 18.30
CA ILE A 50 33.73 -47.32 17.08
C ILE A 50 35.14 -46.73 17.00
N THR A 51 35.65 -46.16 18.10
CA THR A 51 37.00 -45.58 18.13
C THR A 51 38.07 -46.64 17.88
N THR A 52 37.92 -47.82 18.49
CA THR A 52 38.82 -48.96 18.25
C THR A 52 38.74 -49.45 16.81
N ALA A 53 37.54 -49.57 16.23
CA ALA A 53 37.37 -49.96 14.84
C ALA A 53 37.97 -48.94 13.86
N LEU A 54 37.86 -47.64 14.14
CA LEU A 54 38.50 -46.59 13.35
C LEU A 54 40.03 -46.67 13.43
N LYS A 55 40.59 -46.88 14.62
CA LYS A 55 42.04 -47.09 14.82
C LYS A 55 42.54 -48.34 14.10
N LEU A 56 41.79 -49.44 14.16
CA LEU A 56 42.11 -50.68 13.43
C LEU A 56 42.11 -50.44 11.92
N ARG A 57 41.12 -49.71 11.40
CA ARG A 57 41.03 -49.37 9.98
C ARG A 57 42.13 -48.42 9.53
N GLU A 58 42.55 -47.50 10.40
CA GLU A 58 43.71 -46.63 10.16
C GLU A 58 45.01 -47.44 10.05
N LEU A 59 45.22 -48.41 10.95
CA LEU A 59 46.36 -49.32 10.89
C LEU A 59 46.35 -50.19 9.61
N GLU A 60 45.19 -50.73 9.23
CA GLU A 60 45.06 -51.49 7.99
C GLU A 60 45.37 -50.66 6.74
N ARG A 61 44.98 -49.37 6.74
CA ARG A 61 45.24 -48.45 5.64
C ARG A 61 46.70 -48.02 5.56
N ARG A 62 47.35 -47.78 6.71
CA ARG A 62 48.77 -47.38 6.77
C ARG A 62 49.71 -48.47 6.26
N TYR A 63 49.42 -49.73 6.59
CA TYR A 63 50.30 -50.86 6.24
C TYR A 63 49.80 -51.71 5.06
N GLY A 64 48.61 -51.41 4.53
CA GLY A 64 48.01 -52.13 3.39
C GLY A 64 47.71 -53.61 3.67
N LYS A 65 47.69 -54.03 4.93
CA LYS A 65 47.49 -55.42 5.38
C LYS A 65 46.38 -55.47 6.42
N SER A 66 45.62 -56.56 6.46
CA SER A 66 44.61 -56.75 7.51
C SER A 66 45.25 -56.79 8.89
N TYR A 67 44.50 -56.37 9.91
CA TYR A 67 45.00 -56.36 11.29
C TYR A 67 45.50 -57.74 11.74
N ALA A 68 44.78 -58.80 11.35
CA ALA A 68 45.19 -60.19 11.64
C ALA A 68 46.55 -60.55 11.00
N ALA A 69 46.86 -60.01 9.82
CA ALA A 69 48.16 -60.21 9.18
C ALA A 69 49.27 -59.40 9.86
N LEU A 70 48.96 -58.19 10.36
CA LEU A 70 49.91 -57.38 11.14
C LEU A 70 50.27 -58.04 12.48
N VAL A 71 49.27 -58.58 13.19
CA VAL A 71 49.51 -59.32 14.44
C VAL A 71 50.39 -60.54 14.19
N LYS A 72 50.10 -61.34 13.15
CA LYS A 72 50.95 -62.49 12.79
C LYS A 72 52.38 -62.08 12.41
N ALA A 73 52.55 -60.95 11.72
CA ALA A 73 53.87 -60.42 11.39
C ALA A 73 54.62 -59.97 12.65
N TYR A 74 53.92 -59.33 13.59
CA TYR A 74 54.48 -58.94 14.88
C TYR A 74 54.87 -60.16 15.73
N GLU A 75 54.00 -61.16 15.86
CA GLU A 75 54.29 -62.42 16.55
C GLU A 75 55.50 -63.15 15.93
N LYS A 76 55.62 -63.12 14.60
CA LYS A 76 56.79 -63.67 13.90
C LYS A 76 58.07 -62.90 14.25
N LEU A 77 58.04 -61.57 14.22
CA LEU A 77 59.19 -60.74 14.59
C LEU A 77 59.62 -60.97 16.04
N VAL A 78 58.67 -61.09 16.97
CA VAL A 78 58.98 -61.41 18.38
C VAL A 78 59.59 -62.81 18.50
N SER A 79 59.07 -63.80 17.78
CA SER A 79 59.67 -65.15 17.76
C SER A 79 61.09 -65.14 17.21
N ASP A 80 61.35 -64.35 16.16
CA ASP A 80 62.67 -64.25 15.55
C ASP A 80 63.65 -63.46 16.44
N GLU A 81 63.20 -62.44 17.18
CA GLU A 81 64.00 -61.75 18.20
C GLU A 81 64.47 -62.73 19.29
N VAL A 82 63.59 -63.60 19.78
CA VAL A 82 63.94 -64.61 20.80
C VAL A 82 64.99 -65.60 20.27
N LYS A 83 64.87 -66.05 19.01
CA LYS A 83 65.89 -66.93 18.39
C LYS A 83 67.23 -66.22 18.25
N LEU A 84 67.22 -64.96 17.84
CA LEU A 84 68.44 -64.15 17.70
C LEU A 84 69.13 -63.96 19.06
N ARG A 85 68.37 -63.66 20.12
CA ARG A 85 68.91 -63.59 21.49
C ARG A 85 69.59 -64.89 21.91
N TYR A 86 68.93 -66.04 21.67
CA TYR A 86 69.52 -67.34 21.98
C TYR A 86 70.80 -67.63 21.18
N SER A 87 70.83 -67.27 19.89
CA SER A 87 72.05 -67.39 19.07
C SER A 87 73.19 -66.49 19.54
N ILE A 88 72.89 -65.26 19.96
CA ILE A 88 73.88 -64.34 20.54
C ILE A 88 74.46 -64.94 21.82
N GLU A 89 73.62 -65.50 22.68
CA GLU A 89 74.04 -66.11 23.94
C GLU A 89 74.94 -67.34 23.71
N GLN A 90 74.62 -68.20 22.73
CA GLN A 90 75.51 -69.30 22.33
C GLN A 90 76.87 -68.82 21.79
N LEU A 91 76.90 -67.72 21.04
CA LEU A 91 78.15 -67.16 20.53
C LEU A 91 79.01 -66.54 21.63
N MET A 92 78.37 -65.89 22.62
CA MET A 92 79.05 -65.35 23.79
C MET A 92 79.69 -66.47 24.63
N GLU A 93 78.99 -67.59 24.83
CA GLU A 93 79.54 -68.73 25.57
C GLU A 93 80.73 -69.37 24.84
N LYS A 94 80.63 -69.54 23.51
CA LYS A 94 81.77 -70.02 22.69
C LYS A 94 82.96 -69.07 22.77
N ARG A 95 82.72 -67.76 22.74
CA ARG A 95 83.78 -66.76 22.88
C ARG A 95 84.48 -66.88 24.23
N LYS A 96 83.70 -67.02 25.32
CA LYS A 96 84.23 -67.17 26.66
C LYS A 96 85.11 -68.42 26.80
N GLN A 97 84.67 -69.55 26.25
CA GLN A 97 85.47 -70.78 26.22
C GLN A 97 86.79 -70.60 25.46
N MET A 98 86.76 -69.93 24.31
CA MET A 98 87.99 -69.61 23.56
C MET A 98 88.92 -68.69 24.36
N GLU A 99 88.38 -67.69 25.06
CA GLU A 99 89.17 -66.79 25.92
C GLU A 99 89.82 -67.54 27.10
N GLU A 100 89.11 -68.49 27.72
CA GLU A 100 89.64 -69.35 28.78
C GLU A 100 90.73 -70.30 28.26
N ASP A 101 90.51 -70.94 27.11
CA ASP A 101 91.52 -71.79 26.46
C ASP A 101 92.78 -71.00 26.11
N PHE A 102 92.62 -69.80 25.52
CA PHE A 102 93.74 -68.90 25.21
C PHE A 102 94.52 -68.51 26.47
N LYS A 103 93.83 -68.23 27.57
CA LYS A 103 94.48 -67.90 28.84
C LYS A 103 95.33 -69.07 29.35
N LEU A 104 94.82 -70.29 29.26
CA LEU A 104 95.52 -71.50 29.67
C LEU A 104 96.77 -71.76 28.82
N TYR A 105 96.69 -71.55 27.51
CA TYR A 105 97.85 -71.59 26.61
C TYR A 105 98.89 -70.53 26.95
N MET A 106 98.47 -69.30 27.26
CA MET A 106 99.39 -68.21 27.63
C MET A 106 100.10 -68.45 28.97
N GLU A 107 99.43 -69.10 29.93
CA GLU A 107 100.05 -69.51 31.20
C GLU A 107 101.11 -70.60 31.01
N GLN A 108 100.86 -71.60 30.13
CA GLN A 108 101.87 -72.60 29.77
C GLN A 108 103.10 -71.98 29.09
N TYR A 109 102.90 -70.99 28.22
CA TYR A 109 104.00 -70.24 27.60
C TYR A 109 104.77 -69.39 28.62
N LYS A 110 104.11 -68.78 29.61
CA LYS A 110 104.81 -68.04 30.69
C LYS A 110 105.72 -68.95 31.52
N LEU A 111 105.26 -70.14 31.92
CA LEU A 111 106.07 -71.07 32.71
C LEU A 111 107.33 -71.54 31.96
N THR A 112 107.20 -71.78 30.65
CA THR A 112 108.36 -72.14 29.81
C THR A 112 109.29 -70.95 29.58
N LEU A 113 108.75 -69.73 29.45
CA LEU A 113 109.55 -68.52 29.32
C LEU A 113 110.30 -68.19 30.62
N GLU A 114 109.67 -68.35 31.79
CA GLU A 114 110.28 -68.10 33.10
C GLU A 114 111.46 -69.03 33.38
N ALA A 115 111.35 -70.31 33.00
CA ALA A 115 112.45 -71.26 33.12
C ALA A 115 113.65 -70.88 32.23
N VAL A 116 113.40 -70.45 31.00
CA VAL A 116 114.43 -70.00 30.05
C VAL A 116 115.02 -68.64 30.47
N GLN A 117 114.20 -67.73 30.96
CA GLN A 117 114.63 -66.42 31.47
C GLN A 117 115.42 -66.53 32.78
N GLY A 118 115.17 -67.53 33.63
CA GLY A 118 115.98 -67.76 34.83
C GLY A 118 117.44 -68.08 34.48
N VAL A 119 117.64 -68.97 33.50
CA VAL A 119 118.98 -69.32 32.99
C VAL A 119 119.58 -68.15 32.20
N GLY A 120 118.75 -67.45 31.41
CA GLY A 120 119.14 -66.25 30.68
C GLY A 120 119.64 -65.13 31.61
N LYS A 121 118.87 -64.75 32.63
CA LYS A 121 119.22 -63.67 33.58
C LYS A 121 120.53 -63.92 34.32
N LEU A 122 120.87 -65.17 34.63
CA LEU A 122 122.15 -65.51 35.26
C LEU A 122 123.33 -65.29 34.30
N VAL A 123 123.19 -65.70 33.04
CA VAL A 123 124.22 -65.51 32.00
C VAL A 123 124.30 -64.04 31.58
N GLU A 124 123.17 -63.35 31.53
CA GLU A 124 123.03 -61.96 31.11
C GLU A 124 123.44 -60.99 32.21
N ALA A 125 123.21 -61.31 33.50
CA ALA A 125 123.74 -60.52 34.62
C ALA A 125 125.28 -60.55 34.71
N LEU A 126 125.91 -61.63 34.23
CA LEU A 126 127.36 -61.71 34.08
C LEU A 126 127.81 -60.89 32.86
N LYS A 127 127.15 -61.04 31.70
CA LYS A 127 127.45 -60.30 30.47
C LYS A 127 127.20 -58.78 30.55
N MET A 128 126.10 -58.34 31.16
CA MET A 128 125.75 -56.91 31.31
C MET A 128 126.72 -56.18 32.24
N ARG A 129 127.40 -56.91 33.13
CA ARG A 129 128.50 -56.39 33.94
C ARG A 129 129.86 -56.52 33.25
N GLY A 130 129.89 -57.01 32.00
CA GLY A 130 131.08 -57.14 31.17
C GLY A 130 132.04 -58.24 31.61
N LEU A 131 131.61 -59.18 32.45
CA LEU A 131 132.46 -60.19 33.08
C LEU A 131 132.12 -61.58 32.52
N ASP A 132 133.12 -62.29 32.02
CA ASP A 132 133.03 -63.73 31.81
C ASP A 132 133.48 -64.51 33.07
N LEU A 133 133.34 -65.84 33.06
CA LEU A 133 133.76 -66.67 34.19
C LEU A 133 135.28 -66.56 34.48
N ALA A 134 136.09 -66.10 33.52
CA ALA A 134 137.53 -65.88 33.67
C ALA A 134 137.85 -64.48 34.25
N ASP A 135 136.99 -63.48 34.07
CA ASP A 135 137.16 -62.15 34.65
C ASP A 135 136.96 -62.13 36.16
N LEU A 136 136.11 -63.01 36.71
CA LEU A 136 135.99 -63.27 38.15
C LEU A 136 137.31 -63.79 38.75
N GLU A 137 138.04 -64.61 37.99
CA GLU A 137 139.35 -65.14 38.39
C GLU A 137 140.46 -64.07 38.33
N ARG A 138 140.38 -63.15 37.35
CA ARG A 138 141.28 -61.98 37.26
C ARG A 138 141.01 -60.96 38.37
N ALA A 139 139.75 -60.69 38.69
CA ALA A 139 139.36 -59.78 39.76
C ALA A 139 139.93 -60.23 41.12
N LEU A 140 139.88 -61.54 41.39
CA LEU A 140 140.49 -62.15 42.57
C LEU A 140 142.02 -61.94 42.64
N LYS A 141 142.73 -62.06 41.50
CA LYS A 141 144.17 -61.78 41.42
C LYS A 141 144.51 -60.29 41.59
N THR A 142 143.72 -59.37 41.02
CA THR A 142 143.94 -57.93 41.20
C THR A 142 143.66 -57.48 42.63
N LEU A 143 142.67 -58.07 43.30
CA LEU A 143 142.40 -57.80 44.72
C LEU A 143 143.53 -58.31 45.62
N SER A 144 144.18 -59.43 45.28
CA SER A 144 145.39 -59.88 46.00
C SER A 144 146.59 -58.95 45.78
N PHE A 145 146.81 -58.44 44.55
CA PHE A 145 147.90 -57.48 44.28
C PHE A 145 147.68 -56.12 44.95
N MET A 146 146.44 -55.61 45.02
CA MET A 146 146.13 -54.35 45.71
C MET A 146 146.35 -54.44 47.22
N LYS A 147 146.11 -55.62 47.81
CA LYS A 147 146.39 -55.90 49.23
C LYS A 147 147.89 -55.98 49.53
N GLU A 148 148.71 -56.47 48.61
CA GLU A 148 150.18 -56.52 48.74
C GLU A 148 150.85 -55.14 48.54
N ALA A 149 150.23 -54.24 47.78
CA ALA A 149 150.73 -52.90 47.47
C ALA A 149 150.41 -51.83 48.54
N GLY A 150 149.80 -52.20 49.68
CA GLY A 150 149.51 -51.30 50.80
C GLY A 150 148.33 -50.35 50.60
N TYR A 151 147.50 -50.56 49.57
CA TYR A 151 146.23 -49.86 49.42
C TYR A 151 145.17 -50.46 50.34
N ASP A 152 144.41 -49.62 51.04
CA ASP A 152 143.29 -50.07 51.84
C ASP A 152 142.10 -50.41 50.93
N VAL A 153 142.06 -51.67 50.51
CA VAL A 153 141.01 -52.26 49.67
C VAL A 153 139.63 -52.05 50.31
N GLU A 154 139.57 -51.94 51.64
CA GLU A 154 138.33 -51.73 52.39
C GLU A 154 137.77 -50.31 52.16
N GLU A 155 138.62 -49.28 52.08
CA GLU A 155 138.19 -47.90 51.80
C GLU A 155 137.64 -47.76 50.37
N ILE A 156 138.28 -48.38 49.38
CA ILE A 156 137.83 -48.36 47.98
C ILE A 156 136.50 -49.09 47.83
N VAL A 157 136.35 -50.26 48.47
CA VAL A 157 135.09 -51.00 48.49
C VAL A 157 133.99 -50.20 49.18
N ASN A 158 134.28 -49.49 50.27
CA ASN A 158 133.30 -48.63 50.93
C ASN A 158 132.89 -47.42 50.07
N ARG A 159 133.82 -46.80 49.34
CA ARG A 159 133.47 -45.73 48.39
C ARG A 159 132.62 -46.24 47.23
N LEU A 160 132.93 -47.42 46.69
CA LEU A 160 132.11 -48.07 45.66
C LEU A 160 130.70 -48.41 46.17
N LYS A 161 130.59 -48.90 47.41
CA LYS A 161 129.32 -49.14 48.09
C LYS A 161 128.50 -47.85 48.26
N ASN A 162 129.16 -46.73 48.57
CA ASN A 162 128.49 -45.43 48.67
C ASN A 162 128.02 -44.94 47.28
N ILE A 163 128.81 -45.14 46.22
CA ILE A 163 128.41 -44.83 44.84
C ILE A 163 127.18 -45.65 44.44
N GLU A 164 127.18 -46.96 44.72
CA GLU A 164 126.02 -47.83 44.49
C GLU A 164 124.79 -47.35 45.27
N SER A 165 124.96 -46.90 46.53
CA SER A 165 123.87 -46.33 47.31
C SER A 165 123.32 -45.04 46.70
N TYR A 166 124.18 -44.16 46.19
CA TYR A 166 123.74 -42.95 45.51
C TYR A 166 123.04 -43.25 44.18
N GLU A 167 123.53 -44.23 43.41
CA GLU A 167 122.84 -44.68 42.20
C GLU A 167 121.43 -45.23 42.50
N THR A 168 121.27 -45.98 43.60
CA THR A 168 119.95 -46.44 44.02
C THR A 168 119.02 -45.28 44.40
N SER A 169 119.53 -44.29 45.13
CA SER A 169 118.73 -43.10 45.49
C SER A 169 118.37 -42.25 44.27
N ILE A 170 119.27 -42.12 43.28
CA ILE A 170 118.97 -41.41 42.02
C ILE A 170 117.83 -42.12 41.29
N ARG A 171 117.87 -43.45 41.16
CA ARG A 171 116.79 -44.22 40.51
C ARG A 171 115.46 -44.11 41.25
N GLU A 172 115.48 -44.04 42.58
CA GLU A 172 114.27 -43.82 43.38
C GLU A 172 113.70 -42.42 43.16
N LEU A 173 114.55 -41.39 43.10
CA LEU A 173 114.14 -40.02 42.80
C LEU A 173 113.60 -39.90 41.37
N GLU A 174 114.21 -40.55 40.39
CA GLU A 174 113.72 -40.60 39.00
C GLU A 174 112.32 -41.22 38.94
N LYS A 175 112.08 -42.32 39.66
CA LYS A 175 110.73 -42.91 39.76
C LYS A 175 109.71 -41.97 40.39
N ILE A 176 110.10 -41.25 41.44
CA ILE A 176 109.22 -40.27 42.08
C ILE A 176 108.92 -39.11 41.11
N ILE A 177 109.91 -38.66 40.34
CA ILE A 177 109.71 -37.63 39.30
C ILE A 177 108.72 -38.14 38.25
N GLU A 178 108.91 -39.35 37.70
CA GLU A 178 107.98 -39.94 36.73
C GLU A 178 106.55 -40.06 37.29
N GLU A 179 106.40 -40.42 38.56
CA GLU A 179 105.10 -40.52 39.23
C GLU A 179 104.47 -39.14 39.44
N MET A 180 105.27 -38.14 39.81
CA MET A 180 104.82 -36.75 39.92
C MET A 180 104.41 -36.15 38.57
N GLU A 181 105.15 -36.45 37.50
CA GLU A 181 104.82 -36.03 36.13
C GLU A 181 103.48 -36.62 35.68
N LYS A 182 103.25 -37.93 35.92
CA LYS A 182 101.95 -38.56 35.65
C LYS A 182 100.82 -37.94 36.46
N ASN A 183 101.07 -37.61 37.73
CA ASN A 183 100.08 -36.95 38.57
C ASN A 183 99.76 -35.53 38.08
N LEU A 184 100.76 -34.78 37.62
CA LEU A 184 100.56 -33.48 36.99
C LEU A 184 99.73 -33.60 35.70
N GLU A 185 100.05 -34.56 34.83
CA GLU A 185 99.30 -34.80 33.60
C GLU A 185 97.83 -35.16 33.89
N ASN A 186 97.60 -36.02 34.90
CA ASN A 186 96.25 -36.35 35.36
C ASN A 186 95.50 -35.11 35.89
N LEU A 187 96.14 -34.29 36.73
CA LEU A 187 95.54 -33.07 37.27
C LEU A 187 95.25 -32.03 36.17
N GLU A 188 96.11 -31.91 35.17
CA GLU A 188 95.89 -31.05 34.02
C GLU A 188 94.70 -31.54 33.17
N SER A 189 94.57 -32.86 32.99
CA SER A 189 93.42 -33.46 32.30
C SER A 189 92.12 -33.21 33.06
N GLU A 190 92.14 -33.31 34.40
CA GLU A 190 90.99 -33.08 35.25
C GLU A 190 90.61 -31.60 35.28
N LYS A 191 91.58 -30.69 35.33
CA LYS A 191 91.34 -29.25 35.17
C LYS A 191 90.67 -28.93 33.84
N LYS A 192 91.11 -29.53 32.74
CA LYS A 192 90.48 -29.35 31.41
C LYS A 192 89.05 -29.91 31.37
N ARG A 193 88.77 -31.00 32.10
CA ARG A 193 87.40 -31.54 32.23
C ARG A 193 86.51 -30.55 33.01
N LEU A 194 86.96 -30.08 34.16
CA LEU A 194 86.22 -29.13 35.00
C LEU A 194 85.95 -27.80 34.29
N LEU A 195 86.90 -27.29 33.48
CA LEU A 195 86.67 -26.07 32.71
C LEU A 195 85.55 -26.24 31.67
N ARG A 196 85.48 -27.40 31.00
CA ARG A 196 84.37 -27.71 30.08
C ARG A 196 83.03 -27.83 30.81
N GLU A 197 83.00 -28.49 31.96
CA GLU A 197 81.78 -28.57 32.79
C GLU A 197 81.31 -27.17 33.24
N ILE A 198 82.24 -26.26 33.57
CA ILE A 198 81.90 -24.86 33.92
C ILE A 198 81.32 -24.10 32.71
N GLU A 199 81.88 -24.30 31.52
CA GLU A 199 81.33 -23.70 30.28
C GLU A 199 79.90 -24.19 30.01
N GLU A 200 79.65 -25.49 30.10
CA GLU A 200 78.31 -26.07 29.95
C GLU A 200 77.31 -25.51 30.99
N ILE A 201 77.74 -25.36 32.25
CA ILE A 201 76.90 -24.78 33.31
C ILE A 201 76.54 -23.31 32.99
N HIS A 202 77.47 -22.53 32.44
CA HIS A 202 77.19 -21.15 32.04
C HIS A 202 76.19 -21.08 30.88
N GLU A 203 76.30 -21.96 29.88
CA GLU A 203 75.31 -22.05 28.78
C GLU A 203 73.91 -22.39 29.31
N ILE A 204 73.81 -23.42 30.17
CA ILE A 204 72.55 -23.80 30.82
C ILE A 204 71.98 -22.64 31.65
N SER A 205 72.83 -21.88 32.33
CA SER A 205 72.40 -20.69 33.08
C SER A 205 71.84 -19.61 32.16
N GLY A 206 72.39 -19.44 30.96
CA GLY A 206 71.86 -18.54 29.93
C GLY A 206 70.47 -18.97 29.47
N ASP A 207 70.32 -20.25 29.12
CA ASP A 207 69.03 -20.84 28.70
C ASP A 207 67.95 -20.70 29.79
N LEU A 208 68.34 -20.87 31.06
CA LEU A 208 67.45 -20.68 32.21
C LEU A 208 66.96 -19.24 32.35
N GLU A 209 67.84 -18.27 32.08
CA GLU A 209 67.51 -16.85 32.11
C GLU A 209 66.54 -16.49 30.97
N ASP A 210 66.75 -17.05 29.78
CA ASP A 210 65.87 -16.85 28.62
C ASP A 210 64.50 -17.49 28.84
N LEU A 211 64.45 -18.69 29.42
CA LEU A 211 63.19 -19.34 29.83
C LEU A 211 62.43 -18.53 30.89
N ARG A 212 63.13 -17.88 31.83
CA ARG A 212 62.49 -16.98 32.81
C ARG A 212 61.86 -15.78 32.11
N ARG A 213 62.57 -15.12 31.20
CA ARG A 213 62.02 -14.00 30.42
C ARG A 213 60.82 -14.43 29.58
N ALA A 214 60.88 -15.60 28.95
CA ALA A 214 59.76 -16.16 28.19
C ALA A 214 58.53 -16.41 29.09
N ARG A 215 58.74 -16.94 30.30
CA ARG A 215 57.68 -17.14 31.28
C ARG A 215 57.04 -15.82 31.70
N GLU A 216 57.84 -14.80 32.01
CA GLU A 216 57.34 -13.47 32.38
C GLU A 216 56.52 -12.84 31.24
N ALA A 217 57.00 -12.94 29.99
CA ALA A 217 56.27 -12.46 28.83
C ALA A 217 54.93 -13.19 28.63
N LEU A 218 54.89 -14.50 28.86
CA LEU A 218 53.65 -15.28 28.82
C LEU A 218 52.68 -14.92 29.95
N GLU A 219 53.18 -14.70 31.17
CA GLU A 219 52.37 -14.23 32.30
C GLU A 219 51.74 -12.86 32.01
N GLU A 220 52.49 -11.94 31.39
CA GLU A 220 51.98 -10.63 30.95
C GLU A 220 50.89 -10.79 29.88
N SER A 221 51.12 -11.67 28.89
CA SER A 221 50.14 -11.97 27.85
C SER A 221 48.85 -12.59 28.41
N ILE A 222 48.96 -13.49 29.40
CA ILE A 222 47.80 -14.07 30.09
C ILE A 222 47.00 -12.97 30.80
N LYS A 223 47.66 -12.06 31.53
CA LYS A 223 46.97 -10.94 32.20
C LYS A 223 46.25 -10.03 31.20
N GLN A 224 46.86 -9.77 30.05
CA GLN A 224 46.22 -8.98 28.98
C GLN A 224 44.98 -9.71 28.43
N ALA A 225 45.09 -11.00 28.14
CA ALA A 225 43.97 -11.80 27.66
C ALA A 225 42.83 -11.89 28.69
N GLU A 226 43.14 -11.99 29.99
CA GLU A 226 42.13 -11.95 31.06
C GLU A 226 41.43 -10.59 31.15
N ALA A 227 42.17 -9.49 30.97
CA ALA A 227 41.59 -8.14 30.93
C ALA A 227 40.64 -7.97 29.73
N GLU A 228 41.04 -8.44 28.54
CA GLU A 228 40.19 -8.44 27.35
C GLU A 228 38.94 -9.30 27.54
N LEU A 229 39.08 -10.49 28.12
CA LEU A 229 37.96 -11.37 28.42
C LEU A 229 36.96 -10.73 29.38
N ASN A 230 37.43 -10.02 30.40
CA ASN A 230 36.58 -9.29 31.34
C ASN A 230 35.83 -8.14 30.66
N GLU A 231 36.50 -7.39 29.77
CA GLU A 231 35.88 -6.32 28.99
C GLU A 231 34.80 -6.86 28.04
N VAL A 232 35.09 -7.95 27.31
CA VAL A 232 34.12 -8.62 26.44
C VAL A 232 32.94 -9.14 27.25
N SER A 233 33.19 -9.70 28.43
CA SER A 233 32.13 -10.18 29.34
C SER A 233 31.22 -9.05 29.80
N ARG A 234 31.78 -7.87 30.13
CA ARG A 234 30.99 -6.67 30.46
C ARG A 234 30.15 -6.19 29.29
N ARG A 235 30.73 -6.14 28.08
CA ARG A 235 30.00 -5.75 26.87
C ARG A 235 28.86 -6.71 26.58
N LEU A 236 29.08 -8.01 26.76
CA LEU A 236 28.05 -9.03 26.59
C LEU A 236 26.90 -8.83 27.58
N GLU A 237 27.21 -8.52 28.84
CA GLU A 237 26.18 -8.29 29.87
C GLU A 237 25.38 -7.02 29.60
N ASN A 238 26.04 -5.93 29.18
CA ASN A 238 25.36 -4.72 28.75
C ASN A 238 24.42 -5.00 27.55
N ALA A 239 24.90 -5.72 26.54
CA ALA A 239 24.10 -6.08 25.37
C ALA A 239 22.88 -6.95 25.74
N LYS A 240 23.01 -7.85 26.73
CA LYS A 240 21.85 -8.60 27.25
C LYS A 240 20.84 -7.68 27.93
N SER A 241 21.29 -6.75 28.76
CA SER A 241 20.40 -5.80 29.43
C SER A 241 19.65 -4.90 28.43
N GLU A 242 20.32 -4.48 27.36
CA GLU A 242 19.69 -3.73 26.26
C GLU A 242 18.66 -4.58 25.51
N LEU A 243 18.95 -5.86 25.25
CA LEU A 243 18.00 -6.79 24.63
C LEU A 243 16.76 -7.02 25.51
N GLU A 244 16.94 -7.17 26.82
CA GLU A 244 15.82 -7.29 27.77
C GLU A 244 14.94 -6.03 27.75
N ALA A 245 15.54 -4.84 27.74
CA ALA A 245 14.82 -3.58 27.61
C ALA A 245 14.03 -3.51 26.28
N LEU A 246 14.64 -3.90 25.16
CA LEU A 246 13.99 -3.94 23.85
C LEU A 246 12.83 -4.93 23.80
N ILE A 247 12.95 -6.10 24.46
CA ILE A 247 11.84 -7.05 24.61
C ILE A 247 10.70 -6.42 25.42
N GLY A 248 11.02 -5.70 26.51
CA GLY A 248 10.05 -4.95 27.29
C GLY A 248 9.31 -3.90 26.45
N TYR A 249 10.02 -3.11 25.64
CA TYR A 249 9.40 -2.15 24.73
C TYR A 249 8.51 -2.82 23.70
N ARG A 250 8.92 -3.97 23.14
CA ARG A 250 8.09 -4.72 22.19
C ARG A 250 6.76 -5.16 22.81
N ALA A 251 6.77 -5.65 24.04
CA ALA A 251 5.54 -6.00 24.74
C ALA A 251 4.62 -4.79 24.92
N SER A 252 5.18 -3.63 25.28
CA SER A 252 4.43 -2.38 25.36
C SER A 252 3.86 -1.92 24.01
N PHE A 253 4.60 -2.09 22.90
CA PHE A 253 4.09 -1.84 21.56
C PHE A 253 2.93 -2.77 21.17
N GLU A 254 3.00 -4.04 21.54
CA GLU A 254 1.90 -4.98 21.29
C GLU A 254 0.64 -4.61 22.08
N GLU A 255 0.80 -4.12 23.32
CA GLU A 255 -0.32 -3.61 24.13
C GLU A 255 -0.91 -2.31 23.55
N MET A 256 -0.07 -1.37 23.13
CA MET A 256 -0.51 -0.16 22.41
C MET A 256 -1.25 -0.49 21.11
N ARG A 257 -0.80 -1.51 20.38
CA ARG A 257 -1.46 -1.97 19.16
C ARG A 257 -2.85 -2.53 19.45
N ARG A 258 -3.01 -3.33 20.50
CA ARG A 258 -4.34 -3.81 20.94
C ARG A 258 -5.26 -2.64 21.30
N MET A 259 -4.76 -1.65 22.04
CA MET A 259 -5.55 -0.45 22.37
C MET A 259 -5.96 0.34 21.11
N LEU A 260 -5.08 0.43 20.10
CA LEU A 260 -5.41 1.06 18.82
C LEU A 260 -6.50 0.28 18.08
N ASP A 261 -6.42 -1.05 18.01
CA ASP A 261 -7.42 -1.90 17.36
C ASP A 261 -8.79 -1.79 18.06
N GLU A 262 -8.81 -1.69 19.39
CA GLU A 262 -10.03 -1.45 20.19
C GLU A 262 -10.63 -0.06 19.91
N LEU A 263 -9.80 0.99 19.91
CA LEU A 263 -10.23 2.36 19.60
C LEU A 263 -10.75 2.47 18.16
N GLU A 264 -10.12 1.81 17.19
CA GLU A 264 -10.58 1.81 15.81
C GLU A 264 -11.93 1.11 15.66
N SER A 265 -12.12 -0.01 16.36
CA SER A 265 -13.40 -0.72 16.44
C SER A 265 -14.50 0.17 17.04
N GLU A 266 -14.19 0.90 18.10
CA GLU A 266 -15.12 1.83 18.75
C GLU A 266 -15.47 3.02 17.84
N VAL A 267 -14.49 3.59 17.14
CA VAL A 267 -14.73 4.65 16.14
C VAL A 267 -15.66 4.16 15.03
N ASN A 268 -15.46 2.94 14.54
CA ASN A 268 -16.32 2.36 13.50
C ASN A 268 -17.75 2.13 14.01
N ARG A 269 -17.90 1.67 15.26
CA ARG A 269 -19.21 1.53 15.93
C ARG A 269 -19.94 2.88 16.02
N LEU A 270 -19.26 3.91 16.51
CA LEU A 270 -19.81 5.26 16.63
C LEU A 270 -20.16 5.87 15.28
N ARG A 271 -19.38 5.60 14.23
CA ARG A 271 -19.71 6.03 12.86
C ARG A 271 -21.00 5.40 12.36
N ALA A 272 -21.16 4.09 12.54
CA ALA A 272 -22.37 3.38 12.16
C ALA A 272 -23.60 3.87 12.93
N GLU A 273 -23.45 4.14 14.23
CA GLU A 273 -24.51 4.72 15.07
C GLU A 273 -24.89 6.12 14.57
N ARG A 274 -23.91 6.97 14.27
CA ARG A 274 -24.15 8.29 13.67
C ARG A 274 -24.89 8.20 12.34
N ASP A 275 -24.53 7.27 11.46
CA ASP A 275 -25.21 7.08 10.17
C ASP A 275 -26.66 6.60 10.38
N SER A 276 -26.91 5.71 11.34
CA SER A 276 -28.27 5.30 11.72
C SER A 276 -29.11 6.49 12.19
N LEU A 277 -28.57 7.28 13.12
CA LEU A 277 -29.25 8.45 13.65
C LEU A 277 -29.52 9.50 12.56
N GLN A 278 -28.59 9.69 11.61
CA GLN A 278 -28.82 10.59 10.47
C GLN A 278 -29.98 10.12 9.59
N ASN A 279 -30.10 8.82 9.35
CA ASN A 279 -31.22 8.25 8.61
C ASN A 279 -32.55 8.42 9.36
N GLU A 280 -32.56 8.19 10.67
CA GLU A 280 -33.74 8.42 11.51
C GLU A 280 -34.18 9.89 11.47
N VAL A 281 -33.23 10.83 11.58
CA VAL A 281 -33.52 12.27 11.45
C VAL A 281 -34.10 12.61 10.08
N ALA A 282 -33.57 12.04 8.99
CA ALA A 282 -34.10 12.24 7.65
C ALA A 282 -35.54 11.72 7.50
N GLN A 283 -35.84 10.55 8.08
CA GLN A 283 -37.20 10.00 8.12
C GLN A 283 -38.16 10.90 8.90
N LEU A 284 -37.74 11.40 10.06
CA LEU A 284 -38.54 12.33 10.87
C LEU A 284 -38.80 13.66 10.15
N LEU A 285 -37.82 14.18 9.40
CA LEU A 285 -38.02 15.36 8.56
C LEU A 285 -39.00 15.09 7.41
N GLY A 286 -38.92 13.91 6.79
CA GLY A 286 -39.90 13.46 5.79
C GLY A 286 -41.32 13.44 6.38
N ALA A 287 -41.51 12.77 7.52
CA ALA A 287 -42.79 12.72 8.21
C ALA A 287 -43.31 14.11 8.60
N ARG A 288 -42.43 15.04 8.99
CA ARG A 288 -42.80 16.44 9.26
C ARG A 288 -43.34 17.14 8.02
N ASN A 289 -42.73 16.91 6.85
CA ASN A 289 -43.20 17.46 5.59
C ASN A 289 -44.57 16.89 5.21
N ASP A 290 -44.76 15.58 5.36
CA ASP A 290 -46.04 14.90 5.11
C ASP A 290 -47.15 15.48 6.02
N ILE A 291 -46.85 15.70 7.30
CA ILE A 291 -47.78 16.37 8.22
C ILE A 291 -48.13 17.78 7.72
N GLY A 292 -47.15 18.52 7.19
CA GLY A 292 -47.37 19.83 6.58
C GLY A 292 -48.32 19.77 5.38
N GLU A 293 -48.13 18.80 4.48
CA GLU A 293 -49.02 18.59 3.33
C GLU A 293 -50.44 18.20 3.75
N ILE A 294 -50.57 17.28 4.72
CA ILE A 294 -51.85 16.85 5.26
C ILE A 294 -52.59 18.04 5.87
N ARG A 295 -51.90 18.89 6.66
CA ARG A 295 -52.50 20.11 7.22
C ARG A 295 -52.98 21.07 6.14
N ARG A 296 -52.20 21.27 5.07
CA ARG A 296 -52.58 22.11 3.94
C ARG A 296 -53.83 21.57 3.24
N ARG A 297 -53.87 20.27 2.93
CA ARG A 297 -55.04 19.61 2.33
C ARG A 297 -56.27 19.70 3.24
N LEU A 298 -56.10 19.51 4.55
CA LEU A 298 -57.20 19.63 5.50
C LEU A 298 -57.79 21.04 5.49
N GLU A 299 -56.95 22.07 5.39
CA GLU A 299 -57.41 23.45 5.29
C GLU A 299 -58.13 23.72 3.96
N GLU A 300 -57.62 23.21 2.84
CA GLU A 300 -58.32 23.27 1.55
C GLU A 300 -59.71 22.63 1.62
N GLU A 301 -59.82 21.42 2.18
CA GLU A 301 -61.12 20.75 2.33
C GLU A 301 -62.04 21.49 3.30
N ARG A 302 -61.52 22.10 4.38
CA ARG A 302 -62.32 22.96 5.26
C ARG A 302 -62.88 24.18 4.53
N THR A 303 -62.08 24.84 3.68
CA THR A 303 -62.57 25.98 2.89
C THR A 303 -63.63 25.58 1.88
N LYS A 304 -63.49 24.41 1.23
CA LYS A 304 -64.51 23.85 0.34
C LYS A 304 -65.79 23.53 1.11
N LEU A 305 -65.67 22.92 2.28
CA LEU A 305 -66.81 22.59 3.14
C LEU A 305 -67.55 23.86 3.56
N ALA A 306 -66.84 24.90 4.00
CA ALA A 306 -67.44 26.20 4.34
C ALA A 306 -68.16 26.85 3.14
N ALA A 307 -67.61 26.72 1.93
CA ALA A 307 -68.26 27.21 0.71
C ALA A 307 -69.56 26.45 0.39
N ILE A 308 -69.55 25.12 0.53
CA ILE A 308 -70.74 24.27 0.35
C ILE A 308 -71.79 24.59 1.42
N GLU A 309 -71.40 24.72 2.69
CA GLU A 309 -72.31 25.09 3.78
C GLU A 309 -73.00 26.44 3.51
N LYS A 310 -72.23 27.42 3.00
CA LYS A 310 -72.80 28.70 2.58
C LYS A 310 -73.79 28.53 1.42
N GLU A 311 -73.45 27.77 0.40
CA GLU A 311 -74.33 27.52 -0.75
C GLU A 311 -75.62 26.79 -0.33
N ILE A 312 -75.53 25.86 0.63
CA ILE A 312 -76.69 25.20 1.23
C ILE A 312 -77.56 26.23 1.96
N GLY A 313 -76.96 27.11 2.77
CA GLY A 313 -77.70 28.18 3.47
C GLY A 313 -78.40 29.15 2.51
N ASP A 314 -77.74 29.52 1.42
CA ASP A 314 -78.33 30.35 0.35
C ASP A 314 -79.51 29.61 -0.33
N ARG A 315 -79.36 28.31 -0.64
CA ARG A 315 -80.44 27.49 -1.21
C ARG A 315 -81.62 27.30 -0.25
N GLN A 316 -81.36 27.10 1.04
CA GLN A 316 -82.40 27.00 2.06
C GLN A 316 -83.20 28.30 2.16
N SER A 317 -82.51 29.44 2.16
CA SER A 317 -83.15 30.76 2.16
C SER A 317 -84.01 30.96 0.91
N TYR A 318 -83.54 30.50 -0.26
CA TYR A 318 -84.31 30.55 -1.50
C TYR A 318 -85.55 29.65 -1.49
N LEU A 319 -85.43 28.43 -0.94
CA LEU A 319 -86.58 27.53 -0.77
C LEU A 319 -87.64 28.14 0.15
N GLU A 320 -87.25 28.76 1.26
CA GLU A 320 -88.19 29.44 2.17
C GLU A 320 -88.99 30.55 1.45
N ILE A 321 -88.33 31.29 0.53
CA ILE A 321 -89.01 32.29 -0.30
C ILE A 321 -90.02 31.63 -1.23
N LEU A 322 -89.63 30.56 -1.94
CA LEU A 322 -90.52 29.85 -2.86
C LEU A 322 -91.71 29.20 -2.15
N GLU A 323 -91.51 28.63 -0.97
CA GLU A 323 -92.60 28.10 -0.14
C GLU A 323 -93.56 29.21 0.29
N GLY A 324 -93.03 30.39 0.64
CA GLY A 324 -93.84 31.59 0.88
C GLY A 324 -94.63 32.07 -0.35
N GLU A 325 -94.02 32.04 -1.54
CA GLU A 325 -94.67 32.31 -2.83
C GLU A 325 -95.81 31.33 -3.11
N LEU A 326 -95.57 30.03 -2.95
CA LEU A 326 -96.57 28.99 -3.14
C LEU A 326 -97.74 29.14 -2.16
N ALA A 327 -97.47 29.39 -0.88
CA ALA A 327 -98.50 29.61 0.13
C ALA A 327 -99.36 30.84 -0.21
N ALA A 328 -98.74 31.95 -0.61
CA ALA A 328 -99.46 33.15 -1.02
C ALA A 328 -100.28 32.94 -2.30
N ALA A 329 -99.72 32.27 -3.31
CA ALA A 329 -100.44 31.94 -4.54
C ALA A 329 -101.64 31.02 -4.26
N TYR A 330 -101.51 30.06 -3.35
CA TYR A 330 -102.60 29.20 -2.91
C TYR A 330 -103.71 29.99 -2.19
N SER A 331 -103.37 30.89 -1.25
CA SER A 331 -104.35 31.77 -0.61
C SER A 331 -105.09 32.65 -1.62
N ILE A 332 -104.37 33.20 -2.62
CA ILE A 332 -104.98 34.00 -3.69
C ILE A 332 -105.91 33.14 -4.56
N LEU A 333 -105.48 31.94 -4.96
CA LEU A 333 -106.34 31.01 -5.70
C LEU A 333 -107.62 30.69 -4.91
N LYS A 334 -107.49 30.34 -3.62
CA LYS A 334 -108.64 30.03 -2.74
C LYS A 334 -109.64 31.20 -2.69
N LEU A 335 -109.16 32.44 -2.53
CA LEU A 335 -109.97 33.67 -2.61
C LEU A 335 -110.76 33.81 -3.93
N PHE A 336 -110.14 33.47 -5.06
CA PHE A 336 -110.77 33.62 -6.39
C PHE A 336 -111.76 32.49 -6.73
N THR A 337 -111.56 31.29 -6.19
CA THR A 337 -112.50 30.17 -6.39
C THR A 337 -113.72 30.22 -5.47
N GLU A 338 -113.57 30.66 -4.21
CA GLU A 338 -114.67 30.67 -3.21
C GLU A 338 -114.62 31.91 -2.29
N PRO A 339 -115.15 33.08 -2.70
CA PRO A 339 -115.05 34.31 -1.91
C PRO A 339 -115.84 34.29 -0.59
N GLY A 340 -116.73 33.32 -0.38
CA GLY A 340 -117.56 33.18 0.82
C GLY A 340 -117.03 32.22 1.89
N GLY A 341 -115.92 31.51 1.64
CA GLY A 341 -115.37 30.48 2.53
C GLY A 341 -113.99 30.80 3.12
N VAL A 342 -113.57 32.06 3.05
CA VAL A 342 -112.21 32.48 3.48
C VAL A 342 -112.23 32.93 4.94
N GLU A 343 -111.52 32.21 5.79
CA GLU A 343 -111.32 32.58 7.20
C GLU A 343 -110.15 33.58 7.34
N VAL A 344 -110.11 34.35 8.43
CA VAL A 344 -109.05 35.37 8.67
C VAL A 344 -107.66 34.74 8.73
N GLU A 345 -107.59 33.49 9.17
CA GLU A 345 -106.37 32.68 9.27
C GLU A 345 -105.78 32.30 7.89
N ASP A 346 -106.61 32.21 6.84
CA ASP A 346 -106.16 31.92 5.47
C ASP A 346 -105.49 33.13 4.79
N LEU A 347 -105.71 34.34 5.32
CA LEU A 347 -105.13 35.60 4.83
C LEU A 347 -103.82 35.97 5.54
N GLU A 348 -103.56 35.38 6.70
CA GLU A 348 -102.38 35.64 7.51
C GLU A 348 -101.06 35.28 6.78
N PRO A 349 -100.96 34.18 6.01
CA PRO A 349 -99.79 33.88 5.18
C PRO A 349 -99.53 34.95 4.11
N LEU A 350 -100.60 35.49 3.50
CA LEU A 350 -100.51 36.52 2.47
C LEU A 350 -100.05 37.85 3.06
N VAL A 351 -100.60 38.24 4.22
CA VAL A 351 -100.17 39.44 4.95
C VAL A 351 -98.71 39.30 5.41
N THR A 352 -98.32 38.14 5.93
CA THR A 352 -96.95 37.85 6.37
C THR A 352 -95.97 37.89 5.19
N HIS A 353 -96.36 37.35 4.03
CA HIS A 353 -95.55 37.40 2.83
C HIS A 353 -95.40 38.85 2.30
N LEU A 354 -96.49 39.62 2.22
CA LEU A 354 -96.42 41.04 1.85
C LEU A 354 -95.56 41.86 2.83
N GLN A 355 -95.61 41.55 4.13
CA GLN A 355 -94.75 42.15 5.14
C GLN A 355 -93.27 41.76 4.95
N ARG A 356 -92.96 40.50 4.62
CA ARG A 356 -91.59 40.06 4.29
C ARG A 356 -91.05 40.74 3.04
N ILE A 357 -91.84 40.87 1.98
CA ILE A 357 -91.48 41.65 0.77
C ILE A 357 -91.22 43.13 1.13
N LEU A 358 -92.03 43.71 2.02
CA LEU A 358 -91.82 45.06 2.54
C LEU A 358 -90.51 45.18 3.33
N LYS A 359 -90.14 44.19 4.14
CA LYS A 359 -88.86 44.16 4.87
C LYS A 359 -87.65 44.01 3.94
N ILE A 360 -87.76 43.22 2.86
CA ILE A 360 -86.75 43.12 1.80
C ILE A 360 -86.57 44.48 1.10
N LYS A 361 -87.67 45.13 0.72
CA LYS A 361 -87.66 46.47 0.09
C LYS A 361 -87.09 47.57 1.00
N ARG A 362 -87.26 47.41 2.33
CA ARG A 362 -86.67 48.31 3.35
C ARG A 362 -85.20 48.02 3.64
N GLY A 363 -84.64 46.92 3.13
CA GLY A 363 -83.23 46.56 3.28
C GLY A 363 -82.88 45.84 4.59
N GLU A 364 -83.88 45.33 5.31
CA GLU A 364 -83.69 44.59 6.58
C GLU A 364 -83.13 43.17 6.35
N LEU A 365 -83.15 42.67 5.10
CA LEU A 365 -82.57 41.40 4.67
C LEU A 365 -81.56 41.62 3.52
N PRO A 366 -80.28 41.90 3.83
CA PRO A 366 -79.27 42.31 2.84
C PRO A 366 -78.99 41.26 1.75
N ALA A 367 -79.08 39.97 2.09
CA ALA A 367 -78.81 38.86 1.18
C ALA A 367 -79.81 38.76 0.01
N LEU A 368 -81.03 39.27 0.18
CA LEU A 368 -82.13 39.11 -0.79
C LEU A 368 -82.37 40.35 -1.66
N LYS A 369 -81.66 41.45 -1.38
CA LYS A 369 -81.75 42.70 -2.15
C LYS A 369 -81.40 42.55 -3.65
N PRO A 370 -80.42 41.73 -4.07
CA PRO A 370 -80.12 41.54 -5.49
C PRO A 370 -81.25 40.86 -6.28
N LEU A 371 -82.09 40.07 -5.62
CA LEU A 371 -83.19 39.32 -6.24
C LEU A 371 -84.52 40.10 -6.23
N GLU A 372 -84.56 41.26 -5.55
CA GLU A 372 -85.74 42.14 -5.43
C GLU A 372 -86.44 42.44 -6.76
N PRO A 373 -85.75 42.79 -7.87
CA PRO A 373 -86.41 43.16 -9.12
C PRO A 373 -87.13 41.96 -9.78
N HIS A 374 -86.54 40.77 -9.66
CA HIS A 374 -87.10 39.54 -10.23
C HIS A 374 -88.33 39.09 -9.43
N ILE A 375 -88.24 39.08 -8.10
CA ILE A 375 -89.35 38.71 -7.22
C ILE A 375 -90.53 39.67 -7.42
N LEU A 376 -90.27 40.99 -7.47
CA LEU A 376 -91.33 41.98 -7.69
C LEU A 376 -92.01 41.88 -9.05
N ASN A 377 -91.25 41.60 -10.12
CA ASN A 377 -91.83 41.45 -11.46
C ASN A 377 -92.64 40.16 -11.57
N LYS A 378 -92.13 39.06 -11.02
CA LYS A 378 -92.83 37.77 -11.02
C LYS A 378 -94.13 37.84 -10.20
N VAL A 379 -94.10 38.43 -9.00
CA VAL A 379 -95.33 38.65 -8.21
C VAL A 379 -96.33 39.55 -8.93
N LYS A 380 -95.88 40.58 -9.65
CA LYS A 380 -96.77 41.41 -10.50
C LYS A 380 -97.37 40.61 -11.65
N ASP A 381 -96.59 39.76 -12.29
CA ASP A 381 -97.04 38.93 -13.40
C ASP A 381 -97.98 37.81 -12.94
N ASP A 382 -97.75 37.23 -11.75
CA ASP A 382 -98.61 36.24 -11.10
C ASP A 382 -99.92 36.88 -10.64
N LEU A 383 -99.87 38.04 -9.97
CA LEU A 383 -101.06 38.84 -9.64
C LEU A 383 -101.84 39.21 -10.90
N ALA A 384 -101.17 39.67 -11.96
CA ALA A 384 -101.82 39.99 -13.23
C ALA A 384 -102.46 38.74 -13.85
N SER A 385 -101.80 37.58 -13.82
CA SER A 385 -102.31 36.33 -14.39
C SER A 385 -103.48 35.76 -13.59
N LEU A 386 -103.49 35.91 -12.26
CA LEU A 386 -104.57 35.49 -11.37
C LEU A 386 -105.80 36.41 -11.45
N ILE A 387 -105.57 37.72 -11.61
CA ILE A 387 -106.62 38.73 -11.67
C ILE A 387 -107.25 38.81 -13.09
N MET A 388 -106.46 38.67 -14.16
CA MET A 388 -106.90 38.84 -15.56
C MET A 388 -108.14 38.05 -16.00
N PRO A 389 -108.39 36.80 -15.56
CA PRO A 389 -109.60 36.07 -15.90
C PRO A 389 -110.88 36.72 -15.36
N TYR A 390 -110.80 37.41 -14.21
CA TYR A 390 -111.94 37.94 -13.46
C TYR A 390 -112.25 39.41 -13.75
N VAL A 391 -111.31 40.17 -14.32
CA VAL A 391 -111.51 41.61 -14.70
C VAL A 391 -111.56 41.86 -16.21
N ARG A 392 -111.56 40.79 -17.01
CA ARG A 392 -111.56 40.83 -18.49
C ARG A 392 -112.68 41.68 -19.12
N GLY A 393 -113.73 42.01 -18.36
CA GLY A 393 -114.85 42.84 -18.80
C GLY A 393 -114.75 44.33 -18.44
N GLU A 394 -113.93 44.74 -17.47
CA GLU A 394 -113.97 46.10 -16.91
C GLU A 394 -112.65 46.89 -17.00
N PHE A 395 -111.49 46.24 -17.12
CA PHE A 395 -110.20 46.93 -17.17
C PHE A 395 -109.29 46.41 -18.28
N VAL A 396 -108.78 47.31 -19.13
CA VAL A 396 -107.74 47.03 -20.13
C VAL A 396 -106.37 47.31 -19.51
N PRO A 397 -105.44 46.34 -19.46
CA PRO A 397 -104.11 46.56 -18.90
C PRO A 397 -103.38 47.71 -19.61
N LYS A 398 -102.77 48.62 -18.85
CA LYS A 398 -102.04 49.78 -19.39
C LYS A 398 -101.00 49.41 -20.45
N LYS A 399 -100.32 48.25 -20.32
CA LYS A 399 -99.37 47.77 -21.34
C LYS A 399 -100.03 47.45 -22.69
N ALA A 400 -101.25 46.92 -22.69
CA ALA A 400 -102.01 46.67 -23.92
C ALA A 400 -102.50 47.99 -24.54
N PHE A 401 -102.87 48.97 -23.70
CA PHE A 401 -103.17 50.33 -24.14
C PHE A 401 -101.93 51.04 -24.71
N ASP A 402 -100.78 50.94 -24.05
CA ASP A 402 -99.51 51.53 -24.52
C ASP A 402 -99.04 50.89 -25.85
N GLN A 403 -99.29 49.58 -26.04
CA GLN A 403 -99.04 48.90 -27.31
C GLN A 403 -99.99 49.38 -28.40
N LEU A 404 -101.30 49.43 -28.13
CA LEU A 404 -102.29 49.96 -29.06
C LEU A 404 -102.03 51.44 -29.39
N GLU A 405 -101.61 52.25 -28.42
CA GLU A 405 -101.28 53.66 -28.62
C GLU A 405 -100.03 53.82 -29.49
N LYS A 406 -99.01 52.97 -29.31
CA LYS A 406 -97.86 52.90 -30.23
C LYS A 406 -98.27 52.44 -31.62
N GLU A 407 -99.14 51.43 -31.73
CA GLU A 407 -99.64 50.93 -33.02
C GLU A 407 -100.47 52.00 -33.75
N VAL A 408 -101.34 52.71 -33.04
CA VAL A 408 -102.16 53.82 -33.56
C VAL A 408 -101.29 55.01 -33.94
N LYS A 409 -100.25 55.31 -33.17
CA LYS A 409 -99.29 56.36 -33.50
C LYS A 409 -98.49 56.02 -34.75
N ARG A 410 -98.00 54.78 -34.86
CA ARG A 410 -97.35 54.26 -36.08
C ARG A 410 -98.28 54.35 -37.28
N LEU A 411 -99.53 53.89 -37.16
CA LEU A 411 -100.53 53.92 -38.24
C LEU A 411 -100.96 55.34 -38.61
N LYS A 412 -100.94 56.29 -37.67
CA LYS A 412 -101.17 57.71 -37.95
C LYS A 412 -100.00 58.32 -38.71
N GLU A 413 -98.77 58.10 -38.25
CA GLU A 413 -97.55 58.55 -38.95
C GLU A 413 -97.47 57.95 -40.35
N GLU A 414 -97.84 56.68 -40.51
CA GLU A 414 -97.91 55.99 -41.81
C GLU A 414 -99.04 56.51 -42.70
N ASN A 415 -100.22 56.82 -42.14
CA ASN A 415 -101.30 57.49 -42.91
C ASN A 415 -100.94 58.91 -43.31
N GLU A 416 -100.21 59.64 -42.47
CA GLU A 416 -99.79 61.02 -42.73
C GLU A 416 -98.71 61.03 -43.81
N ALA A 417 -97.72 60.12 -43.74
CA ALA A 417 -96.75 59.89 -44.80
C ALA A 417 -97.42 59.47 -46.12
N LEU A 418 -98.39 58.54 -46.09
CA LEU A 418 -99.13 58.14 -47.30
C LEU A 418 -100.03 59.26 -47.84
N ARG A 419 -100.56 60.15 -46.99
CA ARG A 419 -101.29 61.35 -47.42
C ARG A 419 -100.36 62.37 -48.05
N GLU A 420 -99.19 62.59 -47.49
CA GLU A 420 -98.14 63.43 -48.08
C GLU A 420 -97.63 62.84 -49.41
N GLU A 421 -97.50 61.51 -49.52
CA GLU A 421 -97.21 60.82 -50.77
C GLU A 421 -98.36 60.98 -51.79
N LEU A 422 -99.62 60.84 -51.39
CA LEU A 422 -100.76 61.07 -52.28
C LEU A 422 -100.91 62.54 -52.70
N GLU A 423 -100.56 63.49 -51.82
CA GLU A 423 -100.63 64.92 -52.08
C GLU A 423 -99.44 65.41 -52.92
N SER A 424 -98.26 64.81 -52.75
CA SER A 424 -97.11 64.99 -53.63
C SER A 424 -97.33 64.34 -55.00
N LEU A 425 -97.95 63.15 -55.06
CA LEU A 425 -98.36 62.50 -56.32
C LEU A 425 -99.47 63.29 -57.04
N ARG A 426 -100.42 63.91 -56.32
CA ARG A 426 -101.40 64.84 -56.91
C ARG A 426 -100.74 66.11 -57.45
N LYS A 427 -99.78 66.70 -56.73
CA LYS A 427 -98.99 67.85 -57.20
C LYS A 427 -98.09 67.52 -58.40
N LEU A 428 -97.60 66.27 -58.50
CA LEU A 428 -96.83 65.77 -59.65
C LEU A 428 -97.69 65.49 -60.90
N VAL A 429 -99.02 65.38 -60.76
CA VAL A 429 -99.96 65.19 -61.88
C VAL A 429 -100.50 66.53 -62.42
N GLU A 430 -100.52 67.60 -61.63
CA GLU A 430 -100.96 68.94 -62.07
C GLU A 430 -99.84 69.83 -62.64
N VAL A 431 -98.56 69.47 -62.50
CA VAL A 431 -97.46 70.31 -63.00
C VAL A 431 -96.42 69.48 -63.77
N LYS A 432 -96.50 69.56 -65.10
CA LYS A 432 -95.41 69.36 -66.07
C LYS A 432 -95.17 70.75 -66.69
N PRO A 433 -93.95 71.30 -66.90
CA PRO A 433 -92.72 70.65 -67.37
C PRO A 433 -91.42 71.20 -66.71
N PRO A 434 -90.21 71.12 -67.33
CA PRO A 434 -89.19 70.06 -67.21
C PRO A 434 -87.89 70.49 -66.47
N ALA A 435 -86.95 69.53 -66.32
CA ALA A 435 -85.48 69.67 -66.17
C ALA A 435 -84.84 69.36 -64.79
N THR A 436 -84.32 68.11 -64.65
CA THR A 436 -82.92 67.67 -64.37
C THR A 436 -82.01 68.36 -63.30
N PRO A 437 -80.90 67.73 -62.83
CA PRO A 437 -80.71 66.56 -61.95
C PRO A 437 -79.59 66.80 -60.87
N ALA A 438 -79.14 65.75 -60.14
CA ALA A 438 -77.90 65.56 -59.33
C ALA A 438 -78.18 65.18 -57.85
N GLU A 439 -77.46 64.30 -57.14
CA GLU A 439 -76.15 63.64 -57.32
C GLU A 439 -75.98 62.48 -56.29
N GLN A 440 -75.13 61.48 -56.57
CA GLN A 440 -74.68 60.43 -55.61
C GLN A 440 -73.15 60.19 -55.74
N PRO A 441 -72.43 59.80 -54.64
CA PRO A 441 -70.96 59.84 -54.54
C PRO A 441 -70.17 58.56 -54.98
N LYS A 442 -68.91 58.75 -55.42
CA LYS A 442 -67.95 57.78 -56.02
C LYS A 442 -66.83 57.30 -55.04
N PRO A 443 -66.19 56.13 -55.26
CA PRO A 443 -65.03 55.60 -54.49
C PRO A 443 -63.64 56.19 -54.89
N LEU A 444 -62.69 56.27 -53.93
CA LEU A 444 -61.35 56.91 -54.05
C LEU A 444 -60.18 55.93 -54.36
N LEU A 445 -59.22 56.36 -55.19
CA LEU A 445 -57.95 55.67 -55.54
C LEU A 445 -56.75 56.61 -55.28
N GLU A 446 -55.74 56.16 -54.52
CA GLU A 446 -54.60 56.98 -54.03
C GLU A 446 -53.25 56.28 -54.31
N ALA A 447 -52.13 57.02 -54.44
CA ALA A 447 -50.77 56.48 -54.53
C ALA A 447 -50.04 56.54 -53.17
N ILE A 448 -49.10 55.63 -52.91
CA ILE A 448 -48.38 55.54 -51.63
C ILE A 448 -46.88 55.47 -51.87
N THR A 449 -46.13 56.29 -51.11
CA THR A 449 -44.66 56.30 -51.08
C THR A 449 -44.09 55.00 -50.47
N PRO A 450 -42.81 54.66 -50.71
CA PRO A 450 -42.14 53.56 -49.99
C PRO A 450 -42.14 53.72 -48.47
N SER A 451 -42.28 54.95 -47.98
CA SER A 451 -42.38 55.34 -46.56
C SER A 451 -43.82 55.36 -46.00
N GLY A 452 -44.84 55.01 -46.79
CA GLY A 452 -46.21 54.75 -46.31
C GLY A 452 -47.18 55.94 -46.30
N GLU A 453 -46.81 57.08 -46.88
CA GLU A 453 -47.65 58.29 -46.97
C GLU A 453 -48.46 58.32 -48.28
N ALA A 454 -49.73 58.75 -48.19
CA ALA A 454 -50.65 58.84 -49.33
C ALA A 454 -50.42 60.13 -50.13
N VAL A 455 -50.30 60.00 -51.45
CA VAL A 455 -50.10 61.06 -52.43
C VAL A 455 -51.27 61.03 -53.41
N GLU A 456 -51.95 62.17 -53.56
CA GLU A 456 -53.04 62.35 -54.52
C GLU A 456 -52.52 62.36 -55.97
N LEU A 457 -53.20 61.60 -56.84
CA LEU A 457 -52.85 61.42 -58.25
C LEU A 457 -53.40 62.58 -59.08
N LYS A 458 -52.54 63.24 -59.86
CA LYS A 458 -52.88 64.51 -60.53
C LYS A 458 -53.62 64.33 -61.86
N THR A 459 -53.61 63.13 -62.47
CA THR A 459 -54.23 62.87 -63.79
C THR A 459 -55.44 61.92 -63.80
N LEU A 460 -56.19 61.82 -62.70
CA LEU A 460 -57.39 60.96 -62.58
C LEU A 460 -58.55 61.33 -63.53
N ASP A 461 -58.48 62.48 -64.20
CA ASP A 461 -59.46 63.01 -65.16
C ASP A 461 -59.18 62.62 -66.63
N ARG A 462 -57.93 62.23 -66.97
CA ARG A 462 -57.50 61.90 -68.36
C ARG A 462 -57.18 60.41 -68.57
N GLY A 463 -57.39 59.61 -67.54
CA GLY A 463 -57.03 58.19 -67.49
C GLY A 463 -58.03 57.22 -68.13
N ARG A 464 -57.59 56.01 -68.51
CA ARG A 464 -58.49 54.94 -68.98
C ARG A 464 -59.19 54.25 -67.81
N ARG A 465 -60.48 53.98 -67.95
CA ARG A 465 -61.27 53.23 -66.95
C ARG A 465 -60.89 51.76 -66.94
N PHE A 466 -60.68 51.20 -65.75
CA PHE A 466 -60.44 49.78 -65.54
C PHE A 466 -61.35 49.23 -64.44
N ARG A 467 -61.71 47.95 -64.58
CA ARG A 467 -62.56 47.24 -63.61
C ARG A 467 -61.67 46.50 -62.61
N ILE A 468 -61.84 46.80 -61.33
CA ILE A 468 -61.28 46.04 -60.22
C ILE A 468 -62.40 45.24 -59.57
N LYS A 469 -62.20 43.93 -59.44
CA LYS A 469 -63.03 43.09 -58.56
C LYS A 469 -62.34 43.00 -57.19
N CYS A 470 -63.04 43.38 -56.13
CA CYS A 470 -62.51 43.27 -54.77
C CYS A 470 -62.45 41.78 -54.37
N PRO A 471 -61.27 41.20 -54.06
CA PRO A 471 -61.18 39.80 -53.67
C PRO A 471 -61.86 39.50 -52.33
N SER A 472 -62.12 40.51 -51.49
CA SER A 472 -62.72 40.31 -50.16
C SER A 472 -64.24 40.37 -50.11
N CYS A 473 -64.92 41.00 -51.06
CA CYS A 473 -66.39 41.09 -51.08
C CYS A 473 -67.01 40.78 -52.45
N GLY A 474 -66.19 40.55 -53.48
CA GLY A 474 -66.65 40.26 -54.84
C GLY A 474 -67.15 41.47 -55.64
N GLU A 475 -67.28 42.65 -55.02
CA GLU A 475 -67.78 43.87 -55.64
C GLU A 475 -66.87 44.33 -56.79
N ILE A 476 -67.45 44.64 -57.95
CA ILE A 476 -66.73 45.12 -59.13
C ILE A 476 -66.84 46.65 -59.19
N SER A 477 -65.75 47.34 -58.90
CA SER A 477 -65.66 48.80 -58.98
C SER A 477 -64.91 49.22 -60.24
N VAL A 478 -65.42 50.26 -60.91
CA VAL A 478 -64.75 50.88 -62.07
C VAL A 478 -63.93 52.06 -61.55
N ALA A 479 -62.61 51.98 -61.64
CA ALA A 479 -61.68 53.06 -61.29
C ALA A 479 -61.02 53.62 -62.57
N ILE A 480 -60.50 54.84 -62.51
CA ILE A 480 -59.75 55.45 -63.62
C ILE A 480 -58.26 55.31 -63.30
N ALA A 481 -57.50 54.70 -64.21
CA ALA A 481 -56.04 54.58 -64.08
C ALA A 481 -55.38 55.90 -64.49
N PRO A 482 -54.39 56.43 -63.76
CA PRO A 482 -53.63 57.62 -64.16
C PRO A 482 -52.99 57.48 -65.55
N ALA A 483 -52.62 58.59 -66.18
CA ALA A 483 -51.95 58.59 -67.48
C ALA A 483 -50.63 57.79 -67.46
N ALA A 484 -50.25 57.22 -68.61
CA ALA A 484 -49.06 56.34 -68.71
C ALA A 484 -47.75 57.04 -68.26
N GLU A 485 -47.64 58.35 -68.50
CA GLU A 485 -46.50 59.19 -68.07
C GLU A 485 -46.40 59.27 -66.54
N GLU A 486 -47.52 59.48 -65.83
CA GLU A 486 -47.55 59.55 -64.36
C GLU A 486 -47.36 58.16 -63.72
N LEU A 487 -47.85 57.09 -64.36
CA LEU A 487 -47.54 55.71 -63.94
C LEU A 487 -46.06 55.39 -64.11
N GLY A 488 -45.40 55.89 -65.17
CA GLY A 488 -43.96 55.71 -65.40
C GLY A 488 -43.09 56.41 -64.36
N GLU A 489 -43.51 57.61 -63.93
CA GLU A 489 -42.88 58.31 -62.81
C GLU A 489 -43.07 57.57 -61.48
N LEU A 490 -44.27 57.05 -61.21
CA LEU A 490 -44.55 56.31 -59.98
C LEU A 490 -43.78 54.98 -59.90
N THR A 491 -43.61 54.29 -61.04
CA THR A 491 -42.72 53.12 -61.17
C THR A 491 -41.26 53.50 -60.92
N SER A 492 -40.77 54.56 -61.57
CA SER A 492 -39.37 55.00 -61.46
C SER A 492 -39.00 55.45 -60.04
N LYS A 493 -39.99 55.93 -59.26
CA LYS A 493 -39.83 56.36 -57.86
C LYS A 493 -40.16 55.24 -56.84
N GLY A 494 -40.64 54.07 -57.27
CA GLY A 494 -40.94 52.91 -56.41
C GLY A 494 -42.27 52.93 -55.64
N TYR A 495 -43.26 53.69 -56.11
CA TYR A 495 -44.53 53.96 -55.40
C TYR A 495 -45.56 52.84 -55.67
N LYS A 496 -46.54 52.65 -54.77
CA LYS A 496 -47.60 51.62 -54.91
C LYS A 496 -48.99 52.25 -54.84
N LEU A 497 -49.95 51.80 -55.65
CA LEU A 497 -51.31 52.35 -55.67
C LEU A 497 -52.22 51.62 -54.68
N ARG A 498 -53.02 52.34 -53.89
CA ARG A 498 -54.01 51.78 -52.96
C ARG A 498 -55.42 52.10 -53.43
N PHE A 499 -56.22 51.06 -53.60
CA PHE A 499 -57.65 51.13 -53.88
C PHE A 499 -58.46 50.72 -52.66
N THR A 500 -59.37 51.58 -52.19
CA THR A 500 -60.24 51.26 -51.04
C THR A 500 -61.65 50.94 -51.54
N CYS A 501 -62.09 49.70 -51.33
CA CYS A 501 -63.44 49.26 -51.70
C CYS A 501 -64.48 49.75 -50.68
N ARG A 502 -65.77 49.87 -51.07
CA ARG A 502 -66.89 50.24 -50.18
C ARG A 502 -67.05 49.35 -48.94
N CYS A 503 -66.45 48.16 -48.93
CA CYS A 503 -66.43 47.26 -47.77
C CYS A 503 -65.31 47.56 -46.75
N GLY A 504 -64.54 48.64 -46.95
CA GLY A 504 -63.51 49.11 -46.00
C GLY A 504 -62.15 48.44 -46.11
N LYS A 505 -61.94 47.49 -47.04
CA LYS A 505 -60.63 46.83 -47.26
C LYS A 505 -59.88 47.47 -48.43
N SER A 506 -58.60 47.75 -48.21
CA SER A 506 -57.70 48.37 -49.18
C SER A 506 -56.82 47.36 -49.94
N LEU A 507 -56.76 47.44 -51.27
CA LEU A 507 -55.94 46.62 -52.15
C LEU A 507 -54.74 47.43 -52.65
N ILE A 508 -53.53 46.86 -52.57
CA ILE A 508 -52.31 47.50 -53.08
C ILE A 508 -51.98 46.93 -54.47
N ILE A 509 -51.80 47.80 -55.46
CA ILE A 509 -51.56 47.47 -56.86
C ILE A 509 -50.22 48.09 -57.28
N PRO A 510 -49.24 47.30 -57.76
CA PRO A 510 -48.01 47.83 -58.34
C PRO A 510 -48.32 48.59 -59.65
N PRO A 511 -47.79 49.83 -59.84
CA PRO A 511 -48.06 50.63 -61.04
C PRO A 511 -47.59 49.96 -62.34
N ASP A 512 -46.54 49.12 -62.29
CA ASP A 512 -46.01 48.35 -63.44
C ASP A 512 -47.04 47.46 -64.12
N VAL A 513 -47.98 46.92 -63.35
CA VAL A 513 -49.01 46.01 -63.86
C VAL A 513 -50.07 46.79 -64.65
N LEU A 514 -50.34 48.04 -64.27
CA LEU A 514 -51.24 48.92 -65.00
C LEU A 514 -50.56 49.50 -66.25
N LEU A 515 -49.27 49.84 -66.17
CA LEU A 515 -48.45 50.26 -67.31
C LEU A 515 -48.41 49.18 -68.40
N LYS A 516 -48.05 47.94 -68.06
CA LYS A 516 -48.02 46.82 -69.02
C LYS A 516 -49.36 46.56 -69.67
N LYS A 517 -50.48 46.74 -68.96
CA LYS A 517 -51.83 46.56 -69.52
C LYS A 517 -52.28 47.74 -70.38
N LEU A 518 -51.82 48.96 -70.09
CA LEU A 518 -52.08 50.12 -70.94
C LEU A 518 -51.28 50.04 -72.24
N GLU A 519 -50.02 49.63 -72.19
CA GLU A 519 -49.17 49.39 -73.36
C GLU A 519 -49.66 48.21 -74.21
N ALA A 520 -50.11 47.11 -73.59
CA ALA A 520 -50.69 45.95 -74.29
C ALA A 520 -52.08 46.22 -74.91
N SER A 521 -52.74 47.33 -74.55
CA SER A 521 -54.03 47.78 -75.10
C SER A 521 -53.89 49.02 -75.98
N GLY A 522 -52.65 49.30 -76.42
CA GLY A 522 -52.24 50.37 -77.33
C GLY A 522 -51.69 49.84 -78.66
N ALA A 523 -52.11 48.64 -79.06
CA ALA A 523 -52.01 48.08 -80.42
C ALA A 523 -53.42 47.73 -80.91
#